data_AF-A0A4Q3DYU0-F1
#
_entry.id   AF-A0A4Q3DYU0-F1
#
_cell.length_a   1.000
_cell.length_b   1.000
_cell.length_c   1.000
_cell.angle_alpha   90.00
_cell.angle_beta   90.00
_cell.angle_gamma   90.00
#
_symmetry.space_group_name_H-M   'P 1'
#
loop_
_entity.id
_entity.type
_entity.pdbx_description
1 polymer ?
#
loop_
_entity_poly.entity_id
_entity_poly.type
_entity_poly.pdbx_seq_one_letter_code
_entity_poly.pdbx_strand_id
1 'polypeptide(L)'
;EIVQPGYQRVYLRDHKTWTEFTATDRVVFYKFTYTTDMEAQVLTALNGHVINSTMSNVLLKKVNDKEFEGSLSSINRYWGGPKDVKIFFNIRFDKVPKALKGWAGNRRSEDLNSIRGDSAGVAALFDVKAGDEIKMKIGLSYTSMANAKNNLEVECNTWDFDKVRNESRAVWNEWLGRMQVSGGTTEQKVKFYTDLWHVLLGRHMNNDVSGDYPDNTAGKRDGNFTDNIFKIKTLPKDANGKLKYNMYNSDAFWLTQWNLNVLWGLAWPEVQDEMSASMLQYAENGYKIPRGPAGGGYSYIMTSCPTTNLIVGTYMKGLLTKYDINTAFDAVKRNALPGGMLGDSADIDFYTAKGYWPGNAGITVEAVFQDLELVFIGEKRLDMYFL
;
A
#
# COMPACT_ATOMS: atom_id res chain seq x y z
N GLU A 1 -25.06 -1.01 10.78
CA GLU A 1 -23.85 -0.86 9.94
C GLU A 1 -23.95 -1.83 8.79
N ILE A 2 -23.37 -1.49 7.63
CA ILE A 2 -23.21 -2.37 6.47
C ILE A 2 -21.74 -2.30 6.05
N VAL A 3 -21.13 -3.45 5.80
CA VAL A 3 -19.76 -3.57 5.28
C VAL A 3 -19.79 -4.53 4.10
N GLN A 4 -19.26 -4.09 2.96
CA GLN A 4 -19.18 -4.84 1.71
C GLN A 4 -17.84 -4.53 1.04
N PRO A 5 -17.28 -5.42 0.20
CA PRO A 5 -16.10 -5.09 -0.58
C PRO A 5 -16.31 -3.79 -1.38
N GLY A 6 -15.46 -2.79 -1.12
CA GLY A 6 -15.54 -1.46 -1.74
C GLY A 6 -16.58 -0.50 -1.14
N TYR A 7 -17.29 -0.85 -0.06
CA TYR A 7 -18.30 0.04 0.53
C TYR A 7 -18.57 -0.23 2.01
N GLN A 8 -18.65 0.84 2.81
CA GLN A 8 -19.13 0.77 4.18
C GLN A 8 -20.16 1.87 4.45
N ARG A 9 -21.14 1.56 5.30
CA ARG A 9 -22.11 2.51 5.84
C ARG A 9 -22.34 2.31 7.33
N VAL A 10 -22.22 3.38 8.09
CA VAL A 10 -22.47 3.41 9.53
C VAL A 10 -23.37 4.60 9.90
N TYR A 11 -24.24 4.43 10.88
CA TYR A 11 -24.98 5.54 11.47
C TYR A 11 -24.28 6.01 12.73
N LEU A 12 -23.77 7.24 12.71
CA LEU A 12 -23.15 7.86 13.87
C LEU A 12 -24.25 8.44 14.77
N ARG A 13 -24.68 7.66 15.76
CA ARG A 13 -25.86 7.96 16.60
C ARG A 13 -25.78 9.31 17.33
N ASP A 14 -24.60 9.69 17.79
CA ASP A 14 -24.38 10.94 18.52
C ASP A 14 -24.36 12.15 17.59
N HIS A 15 -23.93 11.93 16.34
CA HIS A 15 -23.85 12.96 15.31
C HIS A 15 -25.09 13.03 14.40
N LYS A 16 -26.03 12.09 14.55
CA LYS A 16 -27.26 11.99 13.75
C LYS A 16 -27.00 11.95 12.24
N THR A 17 -25.93 11.27 11.84
CA THR A 17 -25.43 11.25 10.45
C THR A 17 -25.22 9.83 9.97
N TRP A 18 -25.73 9.51 8.78
CA TRP A 18 -25.28 8.37 8.02
C TRP A 18 -23.96 8.71 7.34
N THR A 19 -22.93 7.92 7.61
CA THR A 19 -21.61 8.04 6.99
C THR A 19 -21.39 6.84 6.09
N GLU A 20 -21.14 7.12 4.82
CA GLU A 20 -20.86 6.15 3.79
C GLU A 20 -19.48 6.45 3.18
N PHE A 21 -18.72 5.41 2.83
CA PHE A 21 -17.55 5.59 1.98
C PHE A 21 -17.39 4.45 0.96
N THR A 22 -16.76 4.80 -0.15
CA THR A 22 -16.26 3.92 -1.22
C THR A 22 -14.86 4.40 -1.61
N ALA A 23 -14.15 3.65 -2.46
CA ALA A 23 -12.81 4.02 -2.89
C ALA A 23 -12.51 3.64 -4.35
N THR A 24 -11.61 4.41 -4.96
CA THR A 24 -10.78 4.00 -6.10
C THR A 24 -9.43 3.50 -5.58
N ASP A 25 -8.44 3.28 -6.44
CA ASP A 25 -7.11 2.82 -6.02
C ASP A 25 -6.40 3.79 -5.06
N ARG A 26 -6.59 5.11 -5.25
CA ARG A 26 -5.86 6.17 -4.51
C ARG A 26 -6.76 7.26 -3.93
N VAL A 27 -8.08 7.15 -4.10
CA VAL A 27 -9.06 8.15 -3.64
C VAL A 27 -10.11 7.50 -2.76
N VAL A 28 -10.33 8.08 -1.59
CA VAL A 28 -11.49 7.75 -0.74
C VAL A 28 -12.60 8.75 -1.00
N PHE A 29 -13.82 8.26 -1.20
CA PHE A 29 -14.99 9.10 -1.44
C PHE A 29 -16.03 8.87 -0.34
N TYR A 30 -16.30 9.90 0.45
CA TYR A 30 -17.29 9.93 1.52
C TYR A 30 -18.59 10.59 1.08
N LYS A 31 -19.69 10.10 1.64
CA LYS A 31 -21.01 10.74 1.63
C LYS A 31 -21.58 10.76 3.05
N PHE A 32 -21.98 11.93 3.51
CA PHE A 32 -22.58 12.18 4.80
C PHE A 32 -24.03 12.61 4.59
N THR A 33 -25.00 11.85 5.10
CA THR A 33 -26.42 12.21 5.04
C THR A 33 -26.93 12.54 6.44
N TYR A 34 -27.33 13.79 6.65
CA TYR A 34 -27.76 14.30 7.95
C TYR A 34 -29.24 14.00 8.18
N THR A 35 -29.61 13.55 9.38
CA THR A 35 -31.00 13.15 9.68
C THR A 35 -31.79 14.21 10.43
N THR A 36 -31.15 15.32 10.81
CA THR A 36 -31.73 16.45 11.54
C THR A 36 -31.11 17.75 11.07
N ASP A 37 -31.80 18.86 11.31
CA ASP A 37 -31.24 20.20 11.12
C ASP A 37 -30.17 20.46 12.18
N MET A 38 -28.97 20.89 11.76
CA MET A 38 -27.85 21.15 12.68
C MET A 38 -26.73 21.98 12.03
N GLU A 39 -25.87 22.57 12.87
CA GLU A 39 -24.53 22.97 12.44
C GLU A 39 -23.62 21.74 12.48
N ALA A 40 -23.19 21.27 11.31
CA ALA A 40 -22.33 20.12 11.15
C ALA A 40 -20.86 20.51 11.04
N GLN A 41 -19.98 19.64 11.55
CA GLN A 41 -18.53 19.80 11.43
C GLN A 41 -17.90 18.51 10.91
N VAL A 42 -17.20 18.59 9.78
CA VAL A 42 -16.34 17.51 9.31
C VAL A 42 -14.91 17.81 9.76
N LEU A 43 -14.40 16.95 10.64
CA LEU A 43 -13.07 17.11 11.24
C LEU A 43 -12.06 16.22 10.51
N THR A 44 -11.01 16.85 9.98
CA THR A 44 -9.79 16.17 9.52
C THR A 44 -8.72 16.32 10.60
N ALA A 45 -8.63 15.33 11.49
CA ALA A 45 -7.66 15.32 12.58
C ALA A 45 -6.39 14.59 12.16
N LEU A 46 -5.26 15.31 12.16
CA LEU A 46 -3.93 14.83 11.78
C LEU A 46 -3.03 14.88 13.01
N ASN A 47 -3.29 13.98 13.95
CA ASN A 47 -2.55 13.87 15.20
C ASN A 47 -2.56 12.45 15.76
N GLY A 48 -1.64 12.19 16.70
CA GLY A 48 -1.71 11.03 17.58
C GLY A 48 -1.21 9.72 16.98
N HIS A 49 -1.47 8.64 17.72
CA HIS A 49 -1.12 7.29 17.32
C HIS A 49 -2.20 6.70 16.42
N VAL A 50 -1.79 6.19 15.26
CA VAL A 50 -2.63 5.44 14.33
C VAL A 50 -2.08 4.02 14.29
N ILE A 51 -2.80 3.09 14.92
CA ILE A 51 -2.43 1.67 15.03
C ILE A 51 -1.03 1.52 15.65
N ASN A 52 0.01 1.47 14.81
CA ASN A 52 1.38 1.20 15.16
C ASN A 52 2.35 2.31 14.69
N SER A 53 1.85 3.51 14.39
CA SER A 53 2.68 4.66 14.04
C SER A 53 2.12 5.95 14.63
N THR A 54 2.89 7.03 14.55
CA THR A 54 2.49 8.36 14.99
C THR A 54 2.43 9.30 13.79
N MET A 55 1.37 10.08 13.67
CA MET A 55 1.31 11.21 12.74
C MET A 55 2.02 12.41 13.34
N SER A 56 2.93 13.02 12.58
CA SER A 56 3.72 14.19 12.99
C SER A 56 4.04 15.09 11.79
N ASN A 57 4.72 16.22 12.00
CA ASN A 57 5.17 17.13 10.95
C ASN A 57 4.07 17.55 9.97
N VAL A 58 2.87 17.83 10.48
CA VAL A 58 1.72 18.15 9.63
C VAL A 58 1.92 19.52 8.99
N LEU A 59 1.60 19.59 7.71
CA LEU A 59 1.42 20.82 6.93
C LEU A 59 0.02 20.77 6.32
N LEU A 60 -0.75 21.85 6.50
CA LEU A 60 -2.06 22.05 5.91
C LEU A 60 -2.08 23.39 5.19
N LYS A 61 -2.71 23.45 4.02
CA LYS A 61 -2.90 24.67 3.23
C LYS A 61 -4.27 24.70 2.61
N LYS A 62 -4.96 25.83 2.70
CA LYS A 62 -6.18 26.08 1.95
C LYS A 62 -5.82 26.29 0.48
N VAL A 63 -6.54 25.65 -0.42
CA VAL A 63 -6.42 25.84 -1.88
C VAL A 63 -7.51 26.81 -2.35
N ASN A 64 -8.75 26.56 -1.90
CA ASN A 64 -9.91 27.43 -2.11
C ASN A 64 -10.96 27.13 -1.02
N ASP A 65 -12.16 27.69 -1.11
CA ASP A 65 -13.16 27.57 -0.04
C ASP A 65 -13.70 26.15 0.16
N LYS A 66 -13.54 25.23 -0.81
CA LYS A 66 -13.99 23.83 -0.70
C LYS A 66 -12.85 22.82 -0.79
N GLU A 67 -11.60 23.26 -0.78
CA GLU A 67 -10.43 22.42 -1.02
C GLU A 67 -9.25 22.84 -0.15
N PHE A 68 -8.61 21.85 0.46
CA PHE A 68 -7.35 22.01 1.16
C PHE A 68 -6.44 20.81 0.92
N GLU A 69 -5.15 21.03 1.05
CA GLU A 69 -4.12 20.01 0.82
C GLU A 69 -3.10 20.03 1.94
N GLY A 70 -2.28 18.99 1.99
CA GLY A 70 -1.27 18.91 3.02
C GLY A 70 -0.37 17.70 2.95
N SER A 71 0.45 17.59 3.98
CA SER A 71 1.34 16.45 4.19
C SER A 71 1.44 16.13 5.68
N LEU A 72 1.81 14.89 5.97
CA LEU A 72 2.21 14.46 7.30
C LEU A 72 3.33 13.42 7.20
N SER A 73 4.08 13.27 8.28
CA SER A 73 5.02 12.19 8.49
C SER A 73 4.37 11.10 9.34
N SER A 74 4.42 9.85 8.89
CA SER A 74 4.17 8.68 9.73
C SER A 74 5.51 8.20 10.29
N ILE A 75 5.70 8.37 11.60
CA ILE A 75 6.94 8.05 12.33
C ILE A 75 6.71 7.03 13.44
N ASN A 76 7.76 6.65 14.18
CA ASN A 76 7.70 5.78 15.37
C ASN A 76 6.94 4.47 15.13
N ARG A 77 7.24 3.80 14.01
CA ARG A 77 6.70 2.47 13.70
C ARG A 77 7.25 1.44 14.69
N TYR A 78 6.44 0.43 15.06
CA TYR A 78 6.86 -0.60 16.03
C TYR A 78 7.83 -1.65 15.47
N TRP A 79 7.62 -2.12 14.24
CA TRP A 79 8.24 -3.38 13.79
C TRP A 79 9.45 -3.23 12.87
N GLY A 80 9.51 -2.15 12.09
CA GLY A 80 10.59 -1.90 11.14
C GLY A 80 10.17 -0.95 10.02
N GLY A 81 11.09 -0.72 9.09
CA GLY A 81 10.90 0.13 7.92
C GLY A 81 11.59 1.49 8.03
N PRO A 82 11.32 2.37 7.05
CA PRO A 82 11.71 3.77 7.11
C PRO A 82 11.20 4.45 8.39
N LYS A 83 12.07 5.17 9.09
CA LYS A 83 11.73 5.91 10.32
C LYS A 83 10.74 7.04 10.05
N ASP A 84 10.78 7.64 8.86
CA ASP A 84 9.83 8.65 8.39
C ASP A 84 9.24 8.27 7.03
N VAL A 85 7.92 8.13 6.96
CA VAL A 85 7.18 7.94 5.70
C VAL A 85 6.25 9.13 5.50
N LYS A 86 6.53 9.92 4.46
CA LYS A 86 5.72 11.07 4.09
C LYS A 86 4.45 10.63 3.37
N ILE A 87 3.33 11.23 3.76
CA ILE A 87 2.02 11.04 3.14
C ILE A 87 1.50 12.43 2.78
N PHE A 88 1.02 12.57 1.56
CA PHE A 88 0.45 13.79 1.01
C PHE A 88 -1.02 13.56 0.67
N PHE A 89 -1.83 14.59 0.81
CA PHE A 89 -3.26 14.50 0.55
C PHE A 89 -3.82 15.78 -0.07
N ASN A 90 -4.91 15.62 -0.81
CA ASN A 90 -5.79 16.69 -1.27
C ASN A 90 -7.23 16.32 -0.90
N ILE A 91 -7.94 17.21 -0.22
CA ILE A 91 -9.31 17.01 0.24
C ILE A 91 -10.23 18.04 -0.39
N ARG A 92 -11.35 17.57 -0.95
CA ARG A 92 -12.37 18.40 -1.61
C ARG A 92 -13.75 18.08 -1.08
N PHE A 93 -14.58 19.11 -0.93
CA PHE A 93 -16.01 19.00 -0.69
C PHE A 93 -16.83 19.32 -1.95
N ASP A 94 -18.01 18.74 -2.08
CA ASP A 94 -18.95 19.06 -3.16
C ASP A 94 -19.63 20.42 -2.94
N LYS A 95 -19.96 20.74 -1.69
CA LYS A 95 -20.52 22.02 -1.26
C LYS A 95 -19.46 22.90 -0.59
N VAL A 96 -19.65 24.21 -0.68
CA VAL A 96 -18.80 25.20 0.00
C VAL A 96 -19.16 25.19 1.50
N PRO A 97 -18.22 24.86 2.41
CA PRO A 97 -18.41 25.04 3.84
C PRO A 97 -18.61 26.52 4.18
N LYS A 98 -19.38 26.79 5.24
CA LYS A 98 -19.52 28.13 5.85
C LYS A 98 -18.18 28.68 6.31
N ALA A 99 -17.30 27.81 6.80
CA ALA A 99 -15.93 28.14 7.16
C ALA A 99 -15.03 26.91 7.12
N LEU A 100 -13.75 27.13 6.80
CA LEU A 100 -12.67 26.18 7.05
C LEU A 100 -11.84 26.74 8.21
N LYS A 101 -12.02 26.17 9.40
CA LYS A 101 -11.25 26.52 10.60
C LYS A 101 -10.12 25.52 10.79
N GLY A 102 -9.01 25.96 11.34
CA GLY A 102 -7.87 25.08 11.57
C GLY A 102 -7.32 25.14 12.98
N TRP A 103 -6.57 24.11 13.37
CA TRP A 103 -5.87 24.08 14.64
C TRP A 103 -4.46 23.48 14.54
N ALA A 104 -3.58 23.90 15.46
CA ALA A 104 -2.31 23.24 15.74
C ALA A 104 -2.01 23.30 17.25
N GLY A 105 -2.02 22.16 17.92
CA GLY A 105 -2.01 22.09 19.39
C GLY A 105 -3.17 22.90 19.97
N ASN A 106 -2.85 23.91 20.80
CA ASN A 106 -3.84 24.82 21.39
C ASN A 106 -4.14 26.05 20.51
N ARG A 107 -3.38 26.27 19.43
CA ARG A 107 -3.64 27.39 18.51
C ARG A 107 -4.86 27.09 17.67
N ARG A 108 -5.69 28.11 17.44
CA ARG A 108 -6.88 28.07 16.60
C ARG A 108 -6.75 29.13 15.51
N SER A 109 -7.30 28.83 14.35
CA SER A 109 -7.31 29.69 13.16
C SER A 109 -8.74 29.73 12.63
N GLU A 110 -9.35 30.91 12.67
CA GLU A 110 -10.74 31.13 12.26
C GLU A 110 -10.91 31.10 10.73
N ASP A 111 -9.85 31.43 9.99
CA ASP A 111 -9.78 31.26 8.54
C ASP A 111 -8.47 30.55 8.19
N LEU A 112 -8.61 29.31 7.70
CA LEU A 112 -7.47 28.47 7.31
C LEU A 112 -6.75 29.11 6.12
N ASN A 113 -5.51 29.51 6.31
CA ASN A 113 -4.58 29.77 5.20
C ASN A 113 -3.53 28.66 5.14
N SER A 114 -2.71 28.55 6.19
CA SER A 114 -1.68 27.52 6.33
C SER A 114 -1.45 27.20 7.79
N ILE A 115 -1.28 25.92 8.12
CA ILE A 115 -1.03 25.44 9.48
C ILE A 115 0.11 24.43 9.47
N ARG A 116 0.95 24.50 10.52
CA ARG A 116 2.01 23.53 10.78
C ARG A 116 2.03 23.11 12.25
N GLY A 117 2.34 21.84 12.49
CA GLY A 117 2.59 21.28 13.81
C GLY A 117 2.46 19.77 13.86
N ASP A 118 2.83 19.17 14.98
CA ASP A 118 2.79 17.70 15.15
C ASP A 118 1.38 17.18 15.47
N SER A 119 0.48 18.07 15.83
CA SER A 119 -0.93 17.79 16.07
C SER A 119 -1.74 18.93 15.48
N ALA A 120 -2.32 18.71 14.31
CA ALA A 120 -3.06 19.73 13.57
C ALA A 120 -4.31 19.17 12.90
N GLY A 121 -5.14 20.04 12.37
CA GLY A 121 -6.29 19.61 11.59
C GLY A 121 -7.16 20.75 11.08
N VAL A 122 -8.22 20.37 10.38
CA VAL A 122 -9.20 21.27 9.77
C VAL A 122 -10.61 20.85 10.18
N ALA A 123 -11.45 21.84 10.50
CA ALA A 123 -12.88 21.70 10.72
C ALA A 123 -13.60 22.43 9.58
N ALA A 124 -14.33 21.69 8.75
CA ALA A 124 -15.22 22.24 7.75
C ALA A 124 -16.64 22.35 8.33
N LEU A 125 -17.16 23.57 8.42
CA LEU A 125 -18.44 23.88 9.04
C LEU A 125 -19.55 23.98 7.98
N PHE A 126 -20.71 23.39 8.24
CA PHE A 126 -21.88 23.45 7.36
C PHE A 126 -23.14 23.68 8.18
N ASP A 127 -24.07 24.47 7.64
CA ASP A 127 -25.44 24.52 8.14
C ASP A 127 -26.25 23.53 7.28
N VAL A 128 -26.76 22.46 7.88
CA VAL A 128 -27.44 21.37 7.17
C VAL A 128 -28.86 21.19 7.67
N LYS A 129 -29.74 20.74 6.78
CA LYS A 129 -31.11 20.30 7.07
C LYS A 129 -31.21 18.79 7.05
N ALA A 130 -32.26 18.26 7.67
CA ALA A 130 -32.59 16.84 7.56
C ALA A 130 -32.72 16.44 6.08
N GLY A 131 -31.99 15.40 5.68
CA GLY A 131 -31.91 14.90 4.31
C GLY A 131 -30.78 15.52 3.47
N ASP A 132 -30.10 16.56 3.95
CA ASP A 132 -28.95 17.10 3.23
C ASP A 132 -27.81 16.09 3.16
N GLU A 133 -27.18 16.05 1.98
CA GLU A 133 -25.95 15.30 1.75
C GLU A 133 -24.75 16.25 1.64
N ILE A 134 -23.63 15.88 2.26
CA ILE A 134 -22.31 16.48 2.03
C ILE A 134 -21.38 15.37 1.56
N LYS A 135 -20.63 15.62 0.49
CA LYS A 135 -19.69 14.65 -0.06
C LYS A 135 -18.27 15.17 0.05
N MET A 136 -17.33 14.28 0.33
CA MET A 136 -15.93 14.62 0.52
C MET A 136 -15.04 13.60 -0.17
N LYS A 137 -14.04 14.05 -0.92
CA LYS A 137 -13.01 13.20 -1.54
C LYS A 137 -11.66 13.45 -0.91
N ILE A 138 -10.88 12.40 -0.74
CA ILE A 138 -9.49 12.45 -0.26
C ILE A 138 -8.63 11.74 -1.30
N GLY A 139 -7.82 12.48 -2.05
CA GLY A 139 -6.75 11.91 -2.87
C GLY A 139 -5.49 11.76 -2.03
N LEU A 140 -4.83 10.61 -2.11
CA LEU A 140 -3.61 10.31 -1.36
C LEU A 140 -2.41 10.15 -2.30
N SER A 141 -1.22 10.47 -1.82
CA SER A 141 0.06 10.22 -2.49
C SER A 141 1.17 10.00 -1.47
N TYR A 142 2.15 9.16 -1.81
CA TYR A 142 3.39 9.05 -1.04
C TYR A 142 4.52 9.94 -1.59
N THR A 143 4.26 10.74 -2.63
CA THR A 143 5.30 11.53 -3.31
C THR A 143 5.12 13.04 -3.15
N SER A 144 3.92 13.58 -3.40
CA SER A 144 3.68 15.03 -3.36
C SER A 144 2.20 15.41 -3.27
N MET A 145 1.92 16.65 -2.83
CA MET A 145 0.56 17.23 -2.87
C MET A 145 0.02 17.34 -4.30
N ALA A 146 0.90 17.65 -5.27
CA ALA A 146 0.52 17.74 -6.67
C ALA A 146 0.05 16.38 -7.22
N ASN A 147 0.75 15.29 -6.88
CA ASN A 147 0.32 13.95 -7.26
C ASN A 147 -0.93 13.49 -6.50
N ALA A 148 -1.11 13.85 -5.22
CA ALA A 148 -2.35 13.57 -4.50
C ALA A 148 -3.57 14.21 -5.17
N LYS A 149 -3.43 15.46 -5.64
CA LYS A 149 -4.44 16.16 -6.43
C LYS A 149 -4.68 15.49 -7.79
N ASN A 150 -3.61 15.13 -8.50
CA ASN A 150 -3.69 14.46 -9.79
C ASN A 150 -4.39 13.08 -9.69
N ASN A 151 -4.08 12.29 -8.66
CA ASN A 151 -4.77 11.02 -8.39
C ASN A 151 -6.28 11.23 -8.22
N LEU A 152 -6.69 12.25 -7.46
CA LEU A 152 -8.10 12.61 -7.28
C LEU A 152 -8.76 12.96 -8.62
N GLU A 153 -8.13 13.81 -9.41
CA GLU A 153 -8.66 14.31 -10.68
C GLU A 153 -8.76 13.22 -11.76
N VAL A 154 -7.82 12.29 -11.80
CA VAL A 154 -7.81 11.20 -12.78
C VAL A 154 -8.77 10.08 -12.39
N GLU A 155 -8.74 9.62 -11.14
CA GLU A 155 -9.51 8.44 -10.73
C GLU A 155 -10.95 8.76 -10.33
N CYS A 156 -11.22 9.95 -9.80
CA CYS A 156 -12.52 10.29 -9.23
C CYS A 156 -12.97 11.71 -9.60
N ASN A 157 -13.19 11.96 -10.90
CA ASN A 157 -13.64 13.27 -11.40
C ASN A 157 -15.15 13.56 -11.24
N THR A 158 -15.94 12.60 -10.74
CA THR A 158 -17.42 12.70 -10.62
C THR A 158 -17.89 12.84 -9.18
N TRP A 159 -18.96 13.58 -8.91
CA TRP A 159 -19.62 13.65 -7.59
C TRP A 159 -20.79 12.66 -7.42
N ASP A 160 -20.95 11.76 -8.38
CA ASP A 160 -21.87 10.63 -8.29
C ASP A 160 -21.25 9.51 -7.43
N PHE A 161 -21.65 9.47 -6.17
CA PHE A 161 -21.16 8.49 -5.20
C PHE A 161 -21.54 7.05 -5.56
N ASP A 162 -22.78 6.85 -6.02
CA ASP A 162 -23.28 5.52 -6.34
C ASP A 162 -22.62 4.95 -7.59
N LYS A 163 -22.26 5.82 -8.56
CA LYS A 163 -21.40 5.41 -9.68
C LYS A 163 -20.06 4.85 -9.19
N VAL A 164 -19.31 5.58 -8.38
CA VAL A 164 -17.98 5.14 -7.87
C VAL A 164 -18.11 3.88 -7.01
N ARG A 165 -19.16 3.78 -6.20
CA ARG A 165 -19.49 2.56 -5.44
C ARG A 165 -19.73 1.37 -6.36
N ASN A 166 -20.51 1.55 -7.43
CA ASN A 166 -20.82 0.48 -8.37
C ASN A 166 -19.59 0.03 -9.15
N GLU A 167 -18.71 0.97 -9.53
CA GLU A 167 -17.42 0.68 -10.16
C GLU A 167 -16.52 -0.13 -9.21
N SER A 168 -16.39 0.27 -7.95
CA SER A 168 -15.63 -0.48 -6.92
C SER A 168 -16.18 -1.89 -6.70
N ARG A 169 -17.52 -2.02 -6.63
CA ARG A 169 -18.19 -3.33 -6.52
C ARG A 169 -17.97 -4.20 -7.75
N ALA A 170 -17.95 -3.62 -8.95
CA ALA A 170 -17.70 -4.36 -10.19
C ALA A 170 -16.28 -4.94 -10.19
N VAL A 171 -15.28 -4.16 -9.77
CA VAL A 171 -13.90 -4.63 -9.58
C VAL A 171 -13.88 -5.82 -8.61
N TRP A 172 -14.47 -5.70 -7.42
CA TRP A 172 -14.48 -6.81 -6.46
C TRP A 172 -15.21 -8.06 -6.98
N ASN A 173 -16.31 -7.89 -7.72
CA ASN A 173 -17.00 -9.02 -8.35
C ASN A 173 -16.15 -9.69 -9.42
N GLU A 174 -15.37 -8.94 -10.20
CA GLU A 174 -14.41 -9.50 -11.16
C GLU A 174 -13.33 -10.32 -10.45
N TRP A 175 -12.72 -9.77 -9.41
CA TRP A 175 -11.65 -10.43 -8.66
C TRP A 175 -12.13 -11.70 -7.94
N LEU A 176 -13.25 -11.61 -7.21
CA LEU A 176 -13.83 -12.74 -6.46
C LEU A 176 -14.48 -13.76 -7.40
N GLY A 177 -15.01 -13.31 -8.54
CA GLY A 177 -15.69 -14.15 -9.53
C GLY A 177 -14.77 -15.13 -10.26
N ARG A 178 -13.45 -14.99 -10.15
CA ARG A 178 -12.47 -15.93 -10.73
C ARG A 178 -12.52 -17.33 -10.12
N MET A 179 -13.10 -17.47 -8.94
CA MET A 179 -13.35 -18.76 -8.30
C MET A 179 -14.85 -18.91 -8.04
N GLN A 180 -15.51 -19.68 -8.92
CA GLN A 180 -16.92 -20.00 -8.77
C GLN A 180 -17.09 -21.35 -8.06
N VAL A 181 -17.89 -21.36 -6.99
CA VAL A 181 -18.19 -22.57 -6.21
C VAL A 181 -19.67 -22.94 -6.31
N SER A 182 -19.97 -24.24 -6.36
CA SER A 182 -21.33 -24.78 -6.33
C SER A 182 -21.51 -25.73 -5.13
N GLY A 183 -22.77 -25.91 -4.69
CA GLY A 183 -23.07 -26.62 -3.44
C GLY A 183 -22.78 -25.78 -2.18
N GLY A 184 -22.74 -26.44 -1.02
CA GLY A 184 -22.48 -25.82 0.28
C GLY A 184 -23.64 -24.98 0.84
N THR A 185 -23.58 -24.70 2.13
CA THR A 185 -24.47 -23.78 2.84
C THR A 185 -24.14 -22.32 2.53
N THR A 186 -25.06 -21.40 2.83
CA THR A 186 -24.81 -19.95 2.70
C THR A 186 -23.61 -19.51 3.54
N GLU A 187 -23.48 -20.06 4.75
CA GLU A 187 -22.40 -19.76 5.70
C GLU A 187 -21.03 -20.18 5.14
N GLN A 188 -20.97 -21.34 4.48
CA GLN A 188 -19.74 -21.79 3.81
C GLN A 188 -19.36 -20.89 2.64
N LYS A 189 -20.34 -20.41 1.86
CA LYS A 189 -20.07 -19.45 0.77
C LYS A 189 -19.60 -18.11 1.30
N VAL A 190 -20.22 -17.60 2.37
CA VAL A 190 -19.78 -16.38 3.05
C VAL A 190 -18.33 -16.55 3.52
N LYS A 191 -18.01 -17.62 4.26
CA LYS A 191 -16.65 -17.89 4.70
C LYS A 191 -15.67 -17.93 3.52
N PHE A 192 -15.99 -18.68 2.46
CA PHE A 192 -15.12 -18.82 1.31
C PHE A 192 -14.82 -17.47 0.62
N TYR A 193 -15.84 -16.68 0.29
CA TYR A 193 -15.64 -15.40 -0.38
C TYR A 193 -15.02 -14.32 0.53
N THR A 194 -15.26 -14.38 1.85
CA THR A 194 -14.54 -13.55 2.82
C THR A 194 -13.06 -13.93 2.89
N ASP A 195 -12.72 -15.23 2.86
CA ASP A 195 -11.32 -15.69 2.83
C ASP A 195 -10.63 -15.26 1.52
N LEU A 196 -11.30 -15.37 0.36
CA LEU A 196 -10.77 -14.85 -0.91
C LEU A 196 -10.58 -13.34 -0.91
N TRP A 197 -11.46 -12.59 -0.23
CA TRP A 197 -11.28 -11.16 -0.05
C TRP A 197 -9.99 -10.87 0.72
N HIS A 198 -9.72 -11.57 1.84
CA HIS A 198 -8.47 -11.42 2.61
C HIS A 198 -7.21 -11.74 1.79
N VAL A 199 -7.26 -12.75 0.92
CA VAL A 199 -6.13 -13.14 0.03
C VAL A 199 -5.68 -12.00 -0.89
N LEU A 200 -6.56 -11.04 -1.18
CA LEU A 200 -6.31 -9.96 -2.13
C LEU A 200 -5.91 -8.63 -1.48
N LEU A 201 -5.90 -8.55 -0.14
CA LEU A 201 -5.70 -7.29 0.58
C LEU A 201 -4.26 -6.81 0.62
N GLY A 202 -3.26 -7.70 0.53
CA GLY A 202 -1.83 -7.33 0.63
C GLY A 202 -1.33 -6.38 -0.48
N ARG A 203 -2.18 -6.02 -1.45
CA ARG A 203 -1.84 -5.22 -2.63
C ARG A 203 -1.92 -3.72 -2.37
N HIS A 204 -1.15 -3.23 -1.41
CA HIS A 204 -1.12 -1.80 -1.06
C HIS A 204 -0.24 -1.01 -2.02
N MET A 205 -0.82 -0.60 -3.14
CA MET A 205 -0.16 0.22 -4.16
C MET A 205 0.37 1.53 -3.55
N ASN A 206 1.59 1.93 -3.91
CA ASN A 206 2.25 3.12 -3.35
C ASN A 206 2.82 4.09 -4.39
N ASN A 207 2.68 3.80 -5.69
CA ASN A 207 2.92 4.76 -6.76
C ASN A 207 1.65 5.54 -7.11
N ASP A 208 1.81 6.76 -7.62
CA ASP A 208 0.77 7.63 -8.16
C ASP A 208 0.38 7.24 -9.59
N VAL A 209 -0.72 7.83 -10.09
CA VAL A 209 -1.16 7.65 -11.50
C VAL A 209 -0.12 8.16 -12.50
N SER A 210 0.74 9.11 -12.10
CA SER A 210 1.86 9.59 -12.92
C SER A 210 2.92 8.51 -13.17
N GLY A 211 3.00 7.52 -12.28
CA GLY A 211 4.09 6.56 -12.15
C GLY A 211 5.09 6.90 -11.06
N ASP A 212 4.97 8.07 -10.42
CA ASP A 212 5.88 8.48 -9.35
C ASP A 212 5.65 7.64 -8.09
N TYR A 213 6.71 7.28 -7.38
CA TYR A 213 6.65 6.48 -6.18
C TYR A 213 7.75 6.86 -5.17
N PRO A 214 7.54 6.59 -3.87
CA PRO A 214 8.52 6.86 -2.83
C PRO A 214 9.64 5.82 -2.86
N ASP A 215 10.89 6.28 -2.92
CA ASP A 215 12.07 5.47 -2.65
C ASP A 215 12.69 5.89 -1.30
N ASN A 216 12.52 5.02 -0.31
CA ASN A 216 13.06 5.12 1.05
C ASN A 216 14.03 3.95 1.34
N THR A 217 14.63 3.36 0.30
CA THR A 217 15.56 2.23 0.45
C THR A 217 16.97 2.66 0.88
N ALA A 218 17.34 3.91 0.64
CA ALA A 218 18.62 4.49 1.03
C ALA A 218 18.57 5.12 2.43
N GLY A 219 19.71 5.14 3.13
CA GLY A 219 19.84 5.71 4.46
C GLY A 219 20.71 4.85 5.38
N LYS A 220 20.75 5.22 6.66
CA LYS A 220 21.49 4.46 7.68
C LYS A 220 20.57 3.40 8.31
N ARG A 221 20.91 2.12 8.14
CA ARG A 221 20.21 1.00 8.80
C ARG A 221 20.50 0.99 10.30
N ASP A 222 19.47 0.70 11.08
CA ASP A 222 19.45 0.57 12.53
C ASP A 222 18.51 -0.60 12.90
N GLY A 223 19.05 -1.82 12.95
CA GLY A 223 18.28 -3.05 13.09
C GLY A 223 17.28 -3.25 11.95
N ASN A 224 15.99 -3.26 12.29
CA ASN A 224 14.89 -3.35 11.33
C ASN A 224 14.45 -1.98 10.77
N PHE A 225 15.05 -0.90 11.23
CA PHE A 225 14.72 0.45 10.83
C PHE A 225 15.78 1.06 9.90
N THR A 226 15.38 2.08 9.16
CA THR A 226 16.30 2.90 8.38
C THR A 226 16.01 4.37 8.65
N ASP A 227 17.04 5.14 9.02
CA ASP A 227 17.01 6.60 8.92
C ASP A 227 17.10 6.97 7.44
N ASN A 228 15.94 7.05 6.80
CA ASN A 228 15.79 6.99 5.35
C ASN A 228 15.99 8.34 4.68
N ILE A 229 16.58 8.30 3.48
CA ILE A 229 16.64 9.44 2.58
C ILE A 229 15.46 9.34 1.61
N PHE A 230 14.48 10.22 1.76
CA PHE A 230 13.31 10.26 0.89
C PHE A 230 13.66 10.75 -0.53
N LYS A 231 13.42 9.90 -1.52
CA LYS A 231 13.52 10.22 -2.94
C LYS A 231 12.21 9.91 -3.65
N ILE A 232 11.96 10.61 -4.74
CA ILE A 232 10.88 10.28 -5.67
C ILE A 232 11.52 9.70 -6.92
N LYS A 233 11.01 8.56 -7.37
CA LYS A 233 11.37 7.94 -8.65
C LYS A 233 10.11 7.73 -9.47
N THR A 234 10.25 7.49 -10.76
CA THR A 234 9.14 7.26 -11.67
C THR A 234 9.29 5.90 -12.33
N LEU A 235 8.22 5.12 -12.34
CA LEU A 235 8.18 3.81 -12.98
C LEU A 235 8.33 3.91 -14.50
N PRO A 236 8.94 2.89 -15.14
CA PRO A 236 9.00 2.83 -16.59
C PRO A 236 7.61 2.65 -17.19
N LYS A 237 7.40 3.31 -18.34
CA LYS A 237 6.21 3.16 -19.17
C LYS A 237 6.51 2.26 -20.37
N ASP A 238 5.48 1.61 -20.90
CA ASP A 238 5.53 0.90 -22.17
C ASP A 238 5.44 1.87 -23.36
N ALA A 239 5.47 1.34 -24.59
CA ALA A 239 5.40 2.13 -25.82
C ALA A 239 4.08 2.92 -25.97
N ASN A 240 3.02 2.53 -25.26
CA ASN A 240 1.72 3.20 -25.25
C ASN A 240 1.59 4.22 -24.10
N GLY A 241 2.64 4.42 -23.31
CA GLY A 241 2.65 5.33 -22.17
C GLY A 241 1.99 4.76 -20.90
N LYS A 242 1.65 3.47 -20.86
CA LYS A 242 1.10 2.82 -19.67
C LYS A 242 2.23 2.36 -18.75
N LEU A 243 2.03 2.43 -17.43
CA LEU A 243 3.00 1.86 -16.47
C LEU A 243 3.15 0.36 -16.72
N LYS A 244 4.40 -0.12 -16.77
CA LYS A 244 4.67 -1.56 -16.96
C LYS A 244 4.13 -2.41 -15.80
N TYR A 245 4.23 -1.89 -14.59
CA TYR A 245 3.78 -2.47 -13.34
C TYR A 245 3.60 -1.37 -12.29
N ASN A 246 2.95 -1.67 -11.17
CA ASN A 246 2.86 -0.77 -10.03
C ASN A 246 3.88 -1.11 -8.93
N MET A 247 4.11 -0.17 -8.03
CA MET A 247 4.90 -0.39 -6.81
C MET A 247 3.97 -0.67 -5.62
N TYR A 248 4.39 -1.58 -4.75
CA TYR A 248 3.58 -2.04 -3.63
C TYR A 248 4.34 -1.94 -2.31
N ASN A 249 3.65 -1.45 -1.29
CA ASN A 249 3.88 -1.94 0.06
C ASN A 249 3.13 -3.27 0.20
N SER A 250 3.65 -4.18 1.01
CA SER A 250 2.98 -5.45 1.30
C SER A 250 3.29 -5.88 2.72
N ASP A 251 2.38 -6.65 3.30
CA ASP A 251 2.70 -7.50 4.43
C ASP A 251 3.80 -8.51 4.06
N ALA A 252 4.51 -9.00 5.08
CA ALA A 252 5.74 -9.77 4.88
C ALA A 252 5.51 -11.06 4.07
N PHE A 253 6.22 -11.22 2.96
CA PHE A 253 6.21 -12.39 2.06
C PHE A 253 6.65 -13.70 2.74
N TRP A 254 7.17 -13.63 3.97
CA TRP A 254 7.56 -14.80 4.76
C TRP A 254 6.43 -15.82 4.95
N LEU A 255 5.17 -15.38 5.06
CA LEU A 255 4.02 -16.28 5.12
C LEU A 255 3.51 -16.69 3.74
N THR A 256 3.61 -15.81 2.75
CA THR A 256 2.97 -16.00 1.44
C THR A 256 3.60 -17.14 0.65
N GLN A 257 4.88 -17.43 0.87
CA GLN A 257 5.59 -18.55 0.24
C GLN A 257 4.94 -19.92 0.50
N TRP A 258 4.17 -20.07 1.58
CA TRP A 258 3.50 -21.33 1.94
C TRP A 258 2.09 -21.47 1.35
N ASN A 259 1.46 -20.38 0.92
CA ASN A 259 0.05 -20.38 0.53
C ASN A 259 -0.27 -19.43 -0.62
N LEU A 260 -0.14 -18.11 -0.45
CA LEU A 260 -0.61 -17.12 -1.41
C LEU A 260 0.19 -17.19 -2.71
N ASN A 261 1.47 -17.54 -2.67
CA ASN A 261 2.26 -17.73 -3.88
C ASN A 261 1.76 -18.90 -4.74
N VAL A 262 1.01 -19.85 -4.17
CA VAL A 262 0.34 -20.90 -4.95
C VAL A 262 -0.99 -20.37 -5.46
N LEU A 263 -1.82 -19.84 -4.56
CA LEU A 263 -3.18 -19.42 -4.89
C LEU A 263 -3.23 -18.25 -5.88
N TRP A 264 -2.37 -17.24 -5.73
CA TRP A 264 -2.24 -16.16 -6.70
C TRP A 264 -1.83 -16.69 -8.07
N GLY A 265 -0.91 -17.65 -8.16
CA GLY A 265 -0.52 -18.24 -9.45
C GLY A 265 -1.66 -18.98 -10.17
N LEU A 266 -2.67 -19.46 -9.43
CA LEU A 266 -3.82 -20.17 -9.99
C LEU A 266 -4.96 -19.24 -10.40
N ALA A 267 -5.35 -18.30 -9.52
CA ALA A 267 -6.54 -17.47 -9.73
C ALA A 267 -6.22 -16.04 -10.19
N TRP A 268 -5.02 -15.54 -9.88
CA TRP A 268 -4.62 -14.14 -10.09
C TRP A 268 -3.15 -14.02 -10.52
N PRO A 269 -2.75 -14.67 -11.64
CA PRO A 269 -1.36 -14.74 -12.07
C PRO A 269 -0.71 -13.36 -12.24
N GLU A 270 -1.50 -12.33 -12.59
CA GLU A 270 -1.03 -10.96 -12.70
C GLU A 270 -0.55 -10.37 -11.37
N VAL A 271 -1.10 -10.82 -10.23
CA VAL A 271 -0.64 -10.37 -8.91
C VAL A 271 0.78 -10.87 -8.67
N GLN A 272 1.11 -12.09 -9.10
CA GLN A 272 2.46 -12.64 -8.96
C GLN A 272 3.48 -11.89 -9.82
N ASP A 273 3.15 -11.69 -11.09
CA ASP A 273 4.01 -10.97 -12.04
C ASP A 273 4.27 -9.53 -11.58
N GLU A 274 3.20 -8.85 -11.17
CA GLU A 274 3.27 -7.46 -10.75
C GLU A 274 3.98 -7.27 -9.40
N MET A 275 3.73 -8.12 -8.41
CA MET A 275 4.48 -8.10 -7.16
C MET A 275 5.96 -8.44 -7.39
N SER A 276 6.27 -9.44 -8.23
CA SER A 276 7.67 -9.79 -8.55
C SER A 276 8.41 -8.61 -9.18
N ALA A 277 7.80 -7.93 -10.14
CA ALA A 277 8.38 -6.73 -10.75
C ALA A 277 8.59 -5.59 -9.74
N SER A 278 7.62 -5.35 -8.85
CA SER A 278 7.78 -4.36 -7.78
C SER A 278 8.93 -4.70 -6.82
N MET A 279 9.07 -5.97 -6.43
CA MET A 279 10.13 -6.40 -5.50
C MET A 279 11.52 -6.31 -6.14
N LEU A 280 11.62 -6.57 -7.45
CA LEU A 280 12.84 -6.38 -8.23
C LEU A 280 13.17 -4.90 -8.41
N GLN A 281 12.17 -4.03 -8.62
CA GLN A 281 12.37 -2.59 -8.64
C GLN A 281 12.90 -2.04 -7.31
N TYR A 282 12.46 -2.58 -6.17
CA TYR A 282 13.09 -2.29 -4.87
C TYR A 282 14.56 -2.70 -4.82
N ALA A 283 14.91 -3.82 -5.45
CA ALA A 283 16.28 -4.33 -5.49
C ALA A 283 17.19 -3.48 -6.39
N GLU A 284 16.68 -2.88 -7.47
CA GLU A 284 17.39 -1.84 -8.22
C GLU A 284 17.61 -0.57 -7.39
N ASN A 285 16.64 -0.21 -6.54
CA ASN A 285 16.71 1.02 -5.76
C ASN A 285 17.74 0.96 -4.63
N GLY A 286 17.71 -0.12 -3.84
CA GLY A 286 18.52 -0.23 -2.62
C GLY A 286 19.27 -1.55 -2.47
N TYR A 287 19.54 -2.24 -3.59
CA TYR A 287 20.35 -3.45 -3.69
C TYR A 287 19.72 -4.74 -3.11
N LYS A 288 18.64 -4.65 -2.32
CA LYS A 288 18.00 -5.82 -1.67
C LYS A 288 16.58 -6.05 -2.17
N ILE A 289 16.20 -7.32 -2.23
CA ILE A 289 14.79 -7.70 -2.43
C ILE A 289 14.13 -7.72 -1.04
N PRO A 290 13.07 -6.92 -0.80
CA PRO A 290 12.43 -6.79 0.51
C PRO A 290 11.77 -8.11 0.94
N ARG A 291 11.86 -8.46 2.24
CA ARG A 291 10.99 -9.50 2.87
C ARG A 291 9.53 -9.06 2.97
N GLY A 292 9.31 -7.75 3.01
CA GLY A 292 8.02 -7.08 3.11
C GLY A 292 8.28 -5.57 3.04
N PRO A 293 8.03 -4.91 1.89
CA PRO A 293 8.31 -3.49 1.74
C PRO A 293 7.31 -2.66 2.52
N ALA A 294 7.80 -1.64 3.21
CA ALA A 294 6.98 -0.72 3.99
C ALA A 294 7.37 0.72 3.67
N GLY A 295 6.38 1.54 3.32
CA GLY A 295 6.55 2.97 3.04
C GLY A 295 7.65 3.28 2.02
N GLY A 296 7.82 2.45 0.98
CA GLY A 296 8.90 2.68 0.01
C GLY A 296 10.29 2.18 0.43
N GLY A 297 10.43 1.44 1.52
CA GLY A 297 11.71 0.90 1.99
C GLY A 297 11.64 -0.51 2.57
N TYR A 298 12.74 -0.94 3.21
CA TYR A 298 12.91 -2.28 3.75
C TYR A 298 12.50 -2.37 5.22
N SER A 299 11.66 -3.33 5.59
CA SER A 299 11.32 -3.61 6.99
C SER A 299 12.29 -4.55 7.70
N TYR A 300 12.98 -5.42 6.96
CA TYR A 300 13.83 -6.51 7.48
C TYR A 300 13.14 -7.52 8.42
N ILE A 301 11.82 -7.41 8.63
CA ILE A 301 11.03 -8.27 9.51
C ILE A 301 11.03 -9.71 8.98
N MET A 302 10.98 -10.67 9.91
CA MET A 302 11.17 -12.11 9.69
C MET A 302 12.58 -12.45 9.22
N THR A 303 12.78 -13.61 8.61
CA THR A 303 14.08 -14.20 8.31
C THR A 303 14.23 -14.55 6.83
N SER A 304 15.49 -14.80 6.44
CA SER A 304 15.88 -15.31 5.12
C SER A 304 15.40 -14.46 3.93
N CYS A 305 15.09 -15.06 2.78
CA CYS A 305 14.76 -14.41 1.51
C CYS A 305 13.43 -14.92 0.92
N PRO A 306 12.29 -14.80 1.61
CA PRO A 306 11.02 -15.41 1.18
C PRO A 306 10.49 -14.90 -0.16
N THR A 307 10.87 -13.68 -0.55
CA THR A 307 10.51 -13.09 -1.84
C THR A 307 11.20 -13.78 -3.03
N THR A 308 12.28 -14.53 -2.77
CA THR A 308 12.89 -15.44 -3.77
C THR A 308 11.86 -16.43 -4.29
N ASN A 309 11.10 -17.08 -3.40
CA ASN A 309 10.09 -18.06 -3.77
C ASN A 309 8.95 -17.46 -4.61
N LEU A 310 8.61 -16.19 -4.38
CA LEU A 310 7.65 -15.48 -5.22
C LEU A 310 8.22 -15.30 -6.64
N ILE A 311 9.42 -14.75 -6.77
CA ILE A 311 10.03 -14.41 -8.07
C ILE A 311 10.31 -15.69 -8.87
N VAL A 312 10.96 -16.68 -8.26
CA VAL A 312 11.26 -17.95 -8.91
C VAL A 312 9.96 -18.69 -9.24
N GLY A 313 9.01 -18.76 -8.31
CA GLY A 313 7.71 -19.38 -8.54
C GLY A 313 6.92 -18.73 -9.68
N THR A 314 7.06 -17.41 -9.87
CA THR A 314 6.47 -16.65 -11.00
C THR A 314 7.15 -17.05 -12.31
N TYR A 315 8.48 -17.08 -12.36
CA TYR A 315 9.24 -17.49 -13.55
C TYR A 315 9.03 -18.96 -13.93
N MET A 316 8.99 -19.86 -12.95
CA MET A 316 8.80 -21.30 -13.19
C MET A 316 7.44 -21.59 -13.85
N LYS A 317 6.41 -20.80 -13.53
CA LYS A 317 5.09 -20.85 -14.17
C LYS A 317 5.00 -20.11 -15.51
N GLY A 318 6.08 -19.47 -15.98
CA GLY A 318 6.08 -18.66 -17.20
C GLY A 318 5.34 -17.33 -17.06
N LEU A 319 5.13 -16.86 -15.82
CA LEU A 319 4.35 -15.66 -15.52
C LEU A 319 5.20 -14.40 -15.39
N LEU A 320 6.53 -14.50 -15.30
CA LEU A 320 7.40 -13.33 -15.10
C LEU A 320 7.58 -12.61 -16.44
N THR A 321 6.69 -11.66 -16.73
CA THR A 321 6.65 -10.94 -18.02
C THR A 321 6.95 -9.45 -17.88
N LYS A 322 6.79 -8.90 -16.67
CA LYS A 322 6.98 -7.47 -16.39
C LYS A 322 8.43 -7.09 -16.08
N TYR A 323 9.34 -8.06 -16.03
CA TYR A 323 10.72 -7.84 -15.65
C TYR A 323 11.70 -8.77 -16.40
N ASP A 324 12.93 -8.30 -16.62
CA ASP A 324 13.96 -9.10 -17.28
C ASP A 324 14.46 -10.24 -16.39
N ILE A 325 14.51 -11.46 -16.94
CA ILE A 325 14.89 -12.66 -16.20
C ILE A 325 16.37 -12.66 -15.77
N ASN A 326 17.27 -12.12 -16.58
CA ASN A 326 18.70 -12.08 -16.21
C ASN A 326 18.91 -11.16 -15.00
N THR A 327 18.29 -9.99 -15.05
CA THR A 327 18.27 -9.02 -13.95
C THR A 327 17.60 -9.61 -12.71
N ALA A 328 16.49 -10.34 -12.88
CA ALA A 328 15.81 -11.01 -11.79
C ALA A 328 16.72 -12.06 -11.11
N PHE A 329 17.37 -12.92 -11.90
CA PHE A 329 18.31 -13.92 -11.42
C PHE A 329 19.46 -13.29 -10.64
N ASP A 330 20.10 -12.25 -11.20
CA ASP A 330 21.22 -11.57 -10.56
C ASP A 330 20.79 -10.93 -9.23
N ALA A 331 19.59 -10.34 -9.17
CA ALA A 331 19.03 -9.80 -7.93
C ALA A 331 18.76 -10.89 -6.89
N VAL A 332 18.14 -12.01 -7.27
CA VAL A 332 17.84 -13.14 -6.35
C VAL A 332 19.14 -13.74 -5.81
N LYS A 333 20.11 -14.03 -6.68
CA LYS A 333 21.43 -14.55 -6.30
C LYS A 333 22.12 -13.61 -5.31
N ARG A 334 22.19 -12.33 -5.64
CA ARG A 334 22.77 -11.30 -4.78
C ARG A 334 22.08 -11.22 -3.42
N ASN A 335 20.77 -11.42 -3.37
CA ASN A 335 20.00 -11.33 -2.14
C ASN A 335 20.33 -12.46 -1.15
N ALA A 336 20.82 -13.61 -1.63
CA ALA A 336 21.25 -14.74 -0.82
C ALA A 336 22.74 -14.69 -0.41
N LEU A 337 23.53 -13.78 -1.00
CA LEU A 337 24.96 -13.65 -0.73
C LEU A 337 25.26 -12.55 0.31
N PRO A 338 26.50 -12.50 0.86
CA PRO A 338 26.92 -11.43 1.77
C PRO A 338 26.57 -10.02 1.24
N GLY A 339 25.93 -9.21 2.10
CA GLY A 339 25.40 -7.89 1.74
C GLY A 339 23.96 -7.89 1.19
N GLY A 340 23.39 -9.08 0.94
CA GLY A 340 21.99 -9.32 0.59
C GLY A 340 21.02 -9.25 1.77
N MET A 341 19.82 -9.82 1.61
CA MET A 341 18.78 -9.84 2.63
C MET A 341 18.86 -11.07 3.55
N LEU A 342 19.56 -12.14 3.15
CA LEU A 342 19.59 -13.40 3.91
C LEU A 342 20.05 -13.18 5.37
N GLY A 343 21.18 -12.50 5.54
CA GLY A 343 21.71 -12.09 6.84
C GLY A 343 23.04 -11.37 6.72
N ASP A 344 23.74 -11.25 7.84
CA ASP A 344 25.05 -10.61 7.88
C ASP A 344 26.13 -11.53 7.29
N SER A 345 27.21 -10.96 6.76
CA SER A 345 28.23 -11.71 6.01
C SER A 345 28.81 -12.89 6.81
N ALA A 346 29.07 -12.70 8.10
CA ALA A 346 29.65 -13.75 8.96
C ALA A 346 28.71 -14.96 9.12
N ASP A 347 27.40 -14.73 9.23
CA ASP A 347 26.43 -15.80 9.35
C ASP A 347 26.27 -16.55 8.02
N ILE A 348 26.28 -15.83 6.89
CA ILE A 348 26.21 -16.43 5.56
C ILE A 348 27.47 -17.26 5.26
N ASP A 349 28.65 -16.76 5.62
CA ASP A 349 29.91 -17.49 5.47
C ASP A 349 29.91 -18.77 6.32
N PHE A 350 29.40 -18.68 7.57
CA PHE A 350 29.23 -19.86 8.41
C PHE A 350 28.25 -20.86 7.81
N TYR A 351 27.06 -20.40 7.41
CA TYR A 351 26.03 -21.23 6.81
C TYR A 351 26.56 -21.97 5.58
N THR A 352 27.26 -21.26 4.69
CA THR A 352 27.86 -21.82 3.48
C THR A 352 28.92 -22.88 3.82
N ALA A 353 29.73 -22.65 4.85
CA ALA A 353 30.80 -23.58 5.25
C ALA A 353 30.31 -24.79 6.06
N LYS A 354 29.18 -24.67 6.78
CA LYS A 354 28.72 -25.67 7.75
C LYS A 354 27.40 -26.34 7.38
N GLY A 355 26.65 -25.79 6.43
CA GLY A 355 25.35 -26.30 5.98
C GLY A 355 24.19 -26.04 6.95
N TYR A 356 24.36 -25.17 7.95
CA TYR A 356 23.28 -24.78 8.87
C TYR A 356 23.50 -23.38 9.46
N TRP A 357 22.42 -22.74 9.88
CA TRP A 357 22.43 -21.42 10.51
C TRP A 357 22.70 -21.53 12.02
N PRO A 358 23.67 -20.79 12.58
CA PRO A 358 24.02 -20.91 13.99
C PRO A 358 22.87 -20.44 14.89
N GLY A 359 22.50 -21.26 15.87
CA GLY A 359 21.51 -20.91 16.90
C GLY A 359 20.06 -20.80 16.42
N ASN A 360 19.75 -21.06 15.14
CA ASN A 360 18.38 -21.00 14.63
C ASN A 360 18.13 -22.01 13.49
N ALA A 361 17.56 -23.16 13.84
CA ALA A 361 17.21 -24.19 12.85
C ALA A 361 16.14 -23.73 11.85
N GLY A 362 15.26 -22.80 12.23
CA GLY A 362 14.23 -22.27 11.33
C GLY A 362 14.84 -21.56 10.13
N ILE A 363 15.85 -20.71 10.37
CA ILE A 363 16.60 -20.02 9.29
C ILE A 363 17.28 -21.04 8.38
N THR A 364 17.81 -22.14 8.93
CA THR A 364 18.42 -23.21 8.13
C THR A 364 17.42 -23.79 7.14
N VAL A 365 16.23 -24.18 7.60
CA VAL A 365 15.20 -24.78 6.75
C VAL A 365 14.72 -23.80 5.67
N GLU A 366 14.53 -22.54 6.05
CA GLU A 366 14.12 -21.48 5.11
C GLU A 366 15.19 -21.19 4.05
N ALA A 367 16.45 -21.06 4.46
CA ALA A 367 17.57 -20.77 3.56
C ALA A 367 17.79 -21.92 2.58
N VAL A 368 17.78 -23.18 3.05
CA VAL A 368 17.92 -24.36 2.18
C VAL A 368 16.80 -24.42 1.14
N PHE A 369 15.56 -24.10 1.53
CA PHE A 369 14.45 -24.04 0.58
C PHE A 369 14.67 -22.95 -0.48
N GLN A 370 15.17 -21.78 -0.10
CA GLN A 370 15.45 -20.68 -1.01
C GLN A 370 16.68 -20.91 -1.90
N ASP A 371 17.68 -21.66 -1.42
CA ASP A 371 18.83 -22.10 -2.19
C ASP A 371 18.40 -23.09 -3.29
N LEU A 372 17.43 -23.97 -3.01
CA LEU A 372 16.85 -24.84 -4.03
C LEU A 372 16.17 -24.03 -5.15
N GLU A 373 15.41 -22.99 -4.80
CA GLU A 373 14.78 -22.10 -5.79
C GLU A 373 15.82 -21.39 -6.66
N LEU A 374 16.96 -21.00 -6.07
CA LEU A 374 18.10 -20.42 -6.81
C LEU A 374 18.67 -21.37 -7.87
N VAL A 375 18.74 -22.67 -7.56
CA VAL A 375 19.15 -23.69 -8.54
C VAL A 375 18.14 -23.76 -9.69
N PHE A 376 16.84 -23.82 -9.40
CA PHE A 376 15.80 -23.93 -10.43
C PHE A 376 15.77 -22.76 -11.41
N ILE A 377 15.88 -21.52 -10.91
CA ILE A 377 15.95 -20.34 -11.78
C ILE A 377 17.25 -20.31 -12.60
N GLY A 378 18.35 -20.87 -12.06
CA GLY A 378 19.63 -20.98 -12.75
C GLY A 378 19.60 -22.00 -13.90
N GLU A 379 19.09 -23.21 -13.66
CA GLU A 379 19.01 -24.29 -14.65
C GLU A 379 18.09 -23.92 -15.82
N LYS A 380 16.87 -23.47 -15.52
CA LYS A 380 15.90 -23.12 -16.57
C LYS A 380 16.34 -21.92 -17.41
N ARG A 381 17.15 -21.02 -16.84
CA ARG A 381 17.81 -19.95 -17.59
C ARG A 381 18.84 -20.52 -18.58
N LEU A 382 19.64 -21.51 -18.17
CA LEU A 382 20.63 -22.13 -19.06
C LEU A 382 19.95 -22.89 -20.21
N ASP A 383 18.83 -23.57 -19.98
CA ASP A 383 18.06 -24.24 -21.03
C ASP A 383 17.60 -23.28 -22.15
N MET A 384 17.31 -22.01 -21.83
CA MET A 384 16.99 -20.98 -22.82
C MET A 384 18.18 -20.57 -23.71
N TYR A 385 19.42 -20.82 -23.32
CA TYR A 385 20.62 -20.53 -24.13
C TYR A 385 21.01 -21.71 -25.04
N PHE A 386 20.46 -22.91 -24.80
CA PHE A 386 20.74 -24.12 -25.57
C PHE A 386 19.60 -24.55 -26.51
N LEU A 387 18.50 -23.79 -26.55
CA LEU A 387 17.44 -23.83 -27.56
C LEU A 387 17.63 -22.65 -28.53
#